data_AF-A0A1R1I444-F1
#
_entry.id   AF-A0A1R1I444-F1
#
_cell.length_a   1.000
_cell.length_b   1.000
_cell.length_c   1.000
_cell.angle_alpha   90.00
_cell.angle_beta   90.00
_cell.angle_gamma   90.00
#
_symmetry.space_group_name_H-M   'P 1'
#
loop_
_entity.id
_entity.type
_entity.pdbx_description
1 polymer ?
#
loop_
_entity_poly.entity_id
_entity_poly.type
_entity_poly.pdbx_seq_one_letter_code
_entity_poly.pdbx_strand_id
1 'polypeptide(L)'
;MALKKNVLIAALAAAALGVSACSGTAETPQTQAPASSPATAEETGAGGSESPATETSAEATPTEEESATAEPSEEESTPEGSSGELPWDEGPVDTEAFLDLYRPVQESITTMKMTTSTSVPGSETVTYVDSTDPANPRTYTVLEAAGKKVESVTEGTTAYTRTDGGAWQEQQIPDSAEGTKPTLDAETLRGLVESIELVDKAERKFTVVLDLGALVPSAAPGAEGIATTWWLDDQLRLVKQEMTIMEATVITEYSDFNQPVDIPQVP
;
A
#
# COMPACT_ATOMS: atom_id res chain seq x y z
N MET A 1 14.89 1.48 24.80
CA MET A 1 14.82 2.40 23.66
C MET A 1 14.75 1.55 22.39
N ALA A 2 13.56 1.03 22.07
CA ALA A 2 13.39 0.00 21.05
C ALA A 2 11.99 0.08 20.44
N LEU A 3 11.88 0.74 19.29
CA LEU A 3 10.72 0.70 18.40
C LEU A 3 11.15 1.24 17.03
N LYS A 4 11.71 0.33 16.23
CA LYS A 4 11.81 0.43 14.77
C LYS A 4 11.27 -0.91 14.26
N LYS A 5 10.23 -0.88 13.44
CA LYS A 5 9.50 -2.07 12.97
C LYS A 5 9.12 -1.89 11.51
N ASN A 6 8.97 -3.03 10.82
CA ASN A 6 9.00 -3.10 9.36
C ASN A 6 7.59 -3.30 8.76
N VAL A 7 7.28 -2.56 7.71
CA VAL A 7 6.75 -2.97 6.39
C VAL A 7 5.63 -4.04 6.29
N LEU A 8 5.72 -5.19 6.98
CA LEU A 8 4.54 -6.05 7.25
C LEU A 8 3.42 -5.28 8.02
N ILE A 9 3.80 -4.10 8.53
CA ILE A 9 3.01 -3.01 9.11
C ILE A 9 1.83 -2.51 8.28
N ALA A 10 1.70 -2.74 6.97
CA ALA A 10 0.45 -2.35 6.28
C ALA A 10 -0.77 -3.09 6.87
N ALA A 11 -0.71 -4.43 6.91
CA ALA A 11 -1.72 -5.26 7.58
C ALA A 11 -1.55 -5.27 9.11
N LEU A 12 -0.31 -5.39 9.63
CA LEU A 12 -0.09 -5.43 11.07
C LEU A 12 -0.29 -4.10 11.81
N ALA A 13 -0.23 -2.93 11.14
CA ALA A 13 -0.46 -1.64 11.78
C ALA A 13 -1.82 -1.03 11.46
N ALA A 14 -2.54 -1.51 10.44
CA ALA A 14 -4.01 -1.45 10.48
C ALA A 14 -4.51 -2.08 11.80
N ALA A 15 -3.98 -3.25 12.17
CA ALA A 15 -4.27 -3.90 13.46
C ALA A 15 -3.62 -3.20 14.67
N ALA A 16 -2.35 -2.78 14.61
CA ALA A 16 -1.62 -2.25 15.78
C ALA A 16 -1.90 -0.77 16.10
N LEU A 17 -2.29 0.06 15.13
CA LEU A 17 -2.70 1.45 15.39
C LEU A 17 -4.08 1.51 16.06
N GLY A 18 -4.95 0.51 15.83
CA GLY A 18 -6.25 0.39 16.48
C GLY A 18 -6.18 0.14 18.01
N VAL A 19 -5.11 -0.48 18.52
CA VAL A 19 -5.03 -0.91 19.93
C VAL A 19 -4.47 0.18 20.87
N SER A 20 -3.65 1.13 20.36
CA SER A 20 -2.96 2.09 21.24
C SER A 20 -3.74 3.37 21.56
N ALA A 21 -4.96 3.56 21.04
CA ALA A 21 -5.70 4.82 21.13
C ALA A 21 -6.67 4.95 22.33
N CYS A 22 -6.85 3.90 23.15
CA CYS A 22 -7.85 3.87 24.23
C CYS A 22 -7.27 3.44 25.61
N SER A 23 -6.31 4.19 26.14
CA SER A 23 -5.90 4.10 27.57
C SER A 23 -5.32 5.43 28.09
N GLY A 24 -6.08 6.51 27.90
CA GLY A 24 -5.77 7.82 28.51
C GLY A 24 -6.29 7.89 29.94
N THR A 25 -5.54 7.37 30.91
CA THR A 25 -5.80 7.66 32.33
C THR A 25 -5.38 9.11 32.60
N ALA A 26 -6.34 9.95 33.01
CA ALA A 26 -6.07 11.35 33.27
C ALA A 26 -5.23 11.55 34.54
N GLU A 27 -4.04 12.15 34.39
CA GLU A 27 -3.31 12.76 35.51
C GLU A 27 -3.20 14.29 35.31
N THR A 28 -3.45 14.99 36.42
CA THR A 28 -3.70 16.44 36.50
C THR A 28 -2.41 17.26 36.27
N PRO A 29 -2.46 18.40 35.55
CA PRO A 29 -1.27 19.23 35.35
C PRO A 29 -0.83 19.96 36.62
N GLN A 30 0.43 19.78 37.04
CA GLN A 30 1.08 20.69 37.98
C GLN A 30 1.68 21.90 37.25
N THR A 31 1.48 23.09 37.84
CA THR A 31 1.92 24.39 37.34
C THR A 31 3.10 24.92 38.18
N GLN A 32 3.89 25.83 37.60
CA GLN A 32 5.03 26.63 38.14
C GLN A 32 6.42 26.11 37.70
N ALA A 33 7.40 26.94 37.33
CA ALA A 33 7.46 28.39 37.06
C ALA A 33 8.75 28.70 36.23
N PRO A 34 8.94 29.90 35.62
CA PRO A 34 9.93 30.11 34.56
C PRO A 34 11.33 30.51 35.05
N ALA A 35 12.34 30.34 34.18
CA ALA A 35 13.70 30.86 34.38
C ALA A 35 14.31 31.46 33.08
N SER A 36 14.35 32.79 33.05
CA SER A 36 15.42 33.69 32.54
C SER A 36 16.09 33.49 31.16
N SER A 37 15.91 34.49 30.28
CA SER A 37 16.90 34.94 29.24
C SER A 37 18.05 35.76 29.90
N PRO A 38 19.13 36.24 29.20
CA PRO A 38 19.21 36.99 27.92
C PRO A 38 20.25 36.37 26.92
N ALA A 39 20.86 36.98 25.89
CA ALA A 39 20.92 38.33 25.27
C ALA A 39 21.19 38.18 23.74
N THR A 40 20.67 38.99 22.81
CA THR A 40 21.07 40.34 22.31
C THR A 40 22.42 40.47 21.58
N ALA A 41 22.35 40.64 20.23
CA ALA A 41 23.15 41.50 19.33
C ALA A 41 22.62 41.30 17.88
N GLU A 42 21.94 42.27 17.25
CA GLU A 42 22.48 43.28 16.29
C GLU A 42 22.97 42.69 14.94
N GLU A 43 22.23 42.87 13.84
CA GLU A 43 22.20 44.03 12.89
C GLU A 43 23.19 43.81 11.72
N THR A 44 22.77 43.64 10.46
CA THR A 44 22.55 44.71 9.45
C THR A 44 22.27 44.08 8.08
N GLY A 45 21.68 44.84 7.13
CA GLY A 45 21.75 44.51 5.69
C GLY A 45 20.47 44.76 4.90
N ALA A 46 20.41 45.86 4.13
CA ALA A 46 19.26 46.27 3.32
C ALA A 46 19.59 46.40 1.82
N GLY A 47 18.54 46.47 1.00
CA GLY A 47 18.55 46.57 -0.48
C GLY A 47 17.86 45.33 -1.08
N GLY A 48 16.82 45.42 -1.92
CA GLY A 48 16.50 46.37 -2.98
C GLY A 48 16.56 45.58 -4.31
N SER A 49 15.76 45.76 -5.36
CA SER A 49 14.69 46.68 -5.74
C SER A 49 14.21 46.16 -7.13
N GLU A 50 12.97 46.43 -7.51
CA GLU A 50 12.49 46.60 -8.92
C GLU A 50 12.42 45.41 -9.93
N SER A 51 11.22 45.26 -10.49
CA SER A 51 10.85 44.59 -11.77
C SER A 51 11.09 45.57 -12.98
N PRO A 52 10.69 45.35 -14.26
CA PRO A 52 9.86 44.27 -14.85
C PRO A 52 10.21 43.77 -16.29
N ALA A 53 9.37 42.83 -16.77
CA ALA A 53 8.86 42.63 -18.15
C ALA A 53 9.79 42.42 -19.38
N THR A 54 9.50 41.33 -20.12
CA THR A 54 9.39 41.39 -21.59
C THR A 54 8.31 40.41 -22.09
N GLU A 55 7.47 40.85 -23.03
CA GLU A 55 6.60 39.99 -23.86
C GLU A 55 7.42 39.27 -24.94
N THR A 56 6.89 38.18 -25.51
CA THR A 56 6.96 37.90 -26.97
C THR A 56 5.87 36.89 -27.35
N SER A 57 4.96 37.30 -28.23
CA SER A 57 4.03 36.41 -28.94
C SER A 57 4.74 35.74 -30.11
N ALA A 58 4.40 34.48 -30.39
CA ALA A 58 4.65 33.86 -31.69
C ALA A 58 3.42 33.02 -32.10
N GLU A 59 2.66 33.58 -33.03
CA GLU A 59 1.51 32.97 -33.70
C GLU A 59 2.01 31.97 -34.76
N ALA A 60 1.41 30.78 -34.83
CA ALA A 60 1.65 29.83 -35.90
C ALA A 60 0.34 29.15 -36.33
N THR A 61 0.06 29.24 -37.63
CA THR A 61 -1.21 28.92 -38.30
C THR A 61 -1.54 27.42 -38.30
N PRO A 62 -2.82 27.02 -38.21
CA PRO A 62 -3.22 25.64 -38.52
C PRO A 62 -3.16 25.39 -40.04
N THR A 63 -2.59 24.26 -40.44
CA THR A 63 -2.75 23.73 -41.81
C THR A 63 -3.78 22.61 -41.77
N GLU A 64 -4.93 22.83 -42.37
CA GLU A 64 -5.83 21.76 -42.78
C GLU A 64 -5.21 21.04 -43.99
N GLU A 65 -4.97 19.73 -43.89
CA GLU A 65 -4.87 18.87 -45.07
C GLU A 65 -5.80 17.67 -44.91
N GLU A 66 -6.89 17.71 -45.68
CA GLU A 66 -7.86 16.64 -45.86
C GLU A 66 -7.26 15.57 -46.78
N SER A 67 -7.19 14.32 -46.32
CA SER A 67 -7.15 13.16 -47.21
C SER A 67 -7.59 11.89 -46.49
N ALA A 68 -8.77 11.40 -46.86
CA ALA A 68 -9.27 10.10 -46.44
C ALA A 68 -8.47 8.96 -47.09
N THR A 69 -8.20 7.90 -46.34
CA THR A 69 -7.98 6.56 -46.90
C THR A 69 -8.46 5.52 -45.88
N ALA A 70 -9.11 4.49 -46.43
CA ALA A 70 -9.94 3.48 -45.78
C ALA A 70 -9.34 2.73 -44.58
N GLU A 71 -10.26 2.15 -43.81
CA GLU A 71 -10.08 1.02 -42.89
C GLU A 71 -9.08 -0.04 -43.42
N PRO A 72 -8.37 -0.68 -42.49
CA PRO A 72 -8.86 -2.00 -42.07
C PRO A 72 -9.46 -1.94 -40.66
N SER A 73 -10.64 -2.55 -40.51
CA SER A 73 -11.09 -3.04 -39.22
C SER A 73 -10.10 -4.11 -38.77
N GLU A 74 -9.11 -3.74 -37.95
CA GLU A 74 -8.43 -4.71 -37.11
C GLU A 74 -9.47 -5.23 -36.13
N GLU A 75 -9.89 -6.49 -36.33
CA GLU A 75 -10.58 -7.24 -35.28
C GLU A 75 -9.64 -7.25 -34.09
N GLU A 76 -9.93 -6.37 -33.12
CA GLU A 76 -9.34 -6.40 -31.79
C GLU A 76 -9.68 -7.76 -31.21
N SER A 77 -8.78 -8.70 -31.46
CA SER A 77 -8.84 -10.06 -30.98
C SER A 77 -8.60 -9.95 -29.50
N THR A 78 -9.67 -9.66 -28.75
CA THR A 78 -9.73 -9.83 -27.31
C THR A 78 -9.16 -11.23 -27.08
N PRO A 79 -7.98 -11.39 -26.45
CA PRO A 79 -7.40 -12.70 -26.30
C PRO A 79 -8.43 -13.52 -25.52
N GLU A 80 -8.99 -14.55 -26.15
CA GLU A 80 -9.99 -15.41 -25.53
C GLU A 80 -9.42 -15.82 -24.19
N GLY A 81 -10.07 -15.33 -23.13
CA GLY A 81 -9.56 -15.46 -21.77
C GLY A 81 -9.47 -16.94 -21.46
N SER A 82 -8.25 -17.48 -21.58
CA SER A 82 -7.94 -18.84 -21.17
C SER A 82 -8.43 -18.95 -19.73
N SER A 83 -9.53 -19.67 -19.53
CA SER A 83 -10.08 -19.93 -18.20
C SER A 83 -9.02 -20.75 -17.48
N GLY A 84 -8.15 -20.08 -16.73
CA GLY A 84 -6.81 -20.56 -16.46
C GLY A 84 -6.82 -21.76 -15.53
N GLU A 85 -6.99 -22.95 -16.09
CA GLU A 85 -7.01 -24.18 -15.30
C GLU A 85 -5.66 -24.33 -14.61
N LEU A 86 -5.68 -24.54 -13.29
CA LEU A 86 -4.45 -24.70 -12.53
C LEU A 86 -3.69 -25.95 -13.02
N PRO A 87 -2.40 -25.83 -13.38
CA PRO A 87 -1.61 -26.94 -13.94
C PRO A 87 -1.24 -28.01 -12.90
N TRP A 88 -1.66 -27.83 -11.64
CA TRP A 88 -1.40 -28.72 -10.52
C TRP A 88 -2.68 -29.46 -10.10
N ASP A 89 -2.50 -30.62 -9.49
CA ASP A 89 -3.51 -31.30 -8.69
C ASP A 89 -3.45 -30.80 -7.23
N GLU A 90 -4.44 -31.15 -6.42
CA GLU A 90 -4.46 -30.81 -4.99
C GLU A 90 -3.29 -31.48 -4.23
N GLY A 91 -2.69 -30.74 -3.30
CA GLY A 91 -1.47 -31.10 -2.58
C GLY A 91 -0.30 -30.15 -2.86
N PRO A 92 0.95 -30.55 -2.54
CA PRO A 92 2.12 -29.69 -2.63
C PRO A 92 2.40 -29.20 -4.06
N VAL A 93 2.64 -27.89 -4.19
CA VAL A 93 2.95 -27.21 -5.44
C VAL A 93 4.44 -26.86 -5.46
N ASP A 94 5.07 -26.93 -6.63
CA ASP A 94 6.43 -26.41 -6.80
C ASP A 94 6.43 -24.88 -6.67
N THR A 95 7.08 -24.37 -5.62
CA THR A 95 7.03 -22.95 -5.23
C THR A 95 7.51 -22.03 -6.37
N GLU A 96 8.59 -22.39 -7.07
CA GLU A 96 9.11 -21.56 -8.17
C GLU A 96 8.17 -21.58 -9.38
N ALA A 97 7.62 -22.74 -9.76
CA ALA A 97 6.63 -22.83 -10.82
C ALA A 97 5.34 -22.04 -10.51
N PHE A 98 4.91 -22.01 -9.25
CA PHE A 98 3.81 -21.15 -8.82
C PHE A 98 4.17 -19.67 -8.94
N LEU A 99 5.32 -19.26 -8.40
CA LEU A 99 5.75 -17.87 -8.40
C LEU A 99 6.00 -17.34 -9.82
N ASP A 100 6.54 -18.16 -10.72
CA ASP A 100 6.71 -17.80 -12.13
C ASP A 100 5.37 -17.63 -12.88
N LEU A 101 4.32 -18.36 -12.48
CA LEU A 101 2.96 -18.20 -13.02
C LEU A 101 2.24 -16.99 -12.41
N TYR A 102 2.41 -16.75 -11.10
CA TYR A 102 1.72 -15.73 -10.32
C TYR A 102 2.33 -14.33 -10.49
N ARG A 103 3.67 -14.21 -10.60
CA ARG A 103 4.38 -12.93 -10.72
C ARG A 103 3.85 -12.04 -11.85
N PRO A 104 3.74 -12.49 -13.12
CA PRO A 104 3.31 -11.62 -14.22
C PRO A 104 1.89 -11.08 -14.02
N VAL A 105 1.04 -11.82 -13.31
CA VAL A 105 -0.31 -11.38 -12.97
C VAL A 105 -0.25 -10.26 -11.93
N GLN A 106 0.53 -10.42 -10.86
CA GLN A 106 0.71 -9.36 -9.85
C GLN A 106 1.36 -8.10 -10.43
N GLU A 107 2.38 -8.25 -11.27
CA GLU A 107 3.04 -7.14 -11.96
C GLU A 107 2.12 -6.41 -12.95
N SER A 108 1.04 -7.06 -13.43
CA SER A 108 0.02 -6.43 -14.28
C SER A 108 -1.04 -5.63 -13.52
N ILE A 109 -1.05 -5.65 -12.18
CA ILE A 109 -1.99 -4.91 -11.35
C ILE A 109 -1.42 -3.51 -11.06
N THR A 110 -1.94 -2.50 -11.73
CA THR A 110 -1.55 -1.09 -11.52
C THR A 110 -2.39 -0.42 -10.44
N THR A 111 -3.65 -0.82 -10.26
CA THR A 111 -4.51 -0.30 -9.20
C THR A 111 -5.30 -1.43 -8.53
N MET A 112 -5.65 -1.26 -7.25
CA MET A 112 -6.52 -2.17 -6.52
C MET A 112 -7.14 -1.52 -5.29
N LYS A 113 -8.22 -2.11 -4.79
CA LYS A 113 -8.81 -1.87 -3.48
C LYS A 113 -8.60 -3.10 -2.59
N MET A 114 -8.04 -2.88 -1.41
CA MET A 114 -7.88 -3.84 -0.33
C MET A 114 -8.86 -3.52 0.80
N THR A 115 -9.54 -4.52 1.36
CA THR A 115 -10.39 -4.40 2.55
C THR A 115 -9.88 -5.37 3.60
N THR A 116 -9.27 -4.85 4.66
CA THR A 116 -8.72 -5.63 5.77
C THR A 116 -9.65 -5.58 6.96
N SER A 117 -10.08 -6.75 7.43
CA SER A 117 -10.87 -6.94 8.65
C SER A 117 -10.12 -7.85 9.63
N THR A 118 -10.48 -7.79 10.90
CA THR A 118 -9.95 -8.73 11.91
C THR A 118 -11.09 -9.42 12.66
N SER A 119 -10.82 -10.58 13.26
CA SER A 119 -11.78 -11.27 14.12
C SER A 119 -12.15 -10.50 15.39
N VAL A 120 -11.44 -9.40 15.69
CA VAL A 120 -11.81 -8.45 16.76
C VAL A 120 -12.84 -7.46 16.21
N PRO A 121 -14.07 -7.41 16.76
CA PRO A 121 -15.12 -6.54 16.22
C PRO A 121 -14.76 -5.05 16.29
N GLY A 122 -15.08 -4.31 15.23
CA GLY A 122 -15.00 -2.84 15.21
C GLY A 122 -13.70 -2.24 14.67
N SER A 123 -12.92 -3.00 13.90
CA SER A 123 -11.84 -2.48 13.06
C SER A 123 -11.98 -2.98 11.61
N GLU A 124 -12.28 -2.06 10.69
CA GLU A 124 -12.17 -2.29 9.26
C GLU A 124 -11.20 -1.25 8.68
N THR A 125 -10.37 -1.67 7.72
CA THR A 125 -9.44 -0.81 7.01
C THR A 125 -9.60 -0.99 5.51
N VAL A 126 -9.90 0.08 4.80
CA VAL A 126 -9.96 0.09 3.33
C VAL A 126 -8.73 0.82 2.80
N THR A 127 -7.94 0.18 1.95
CA THR A 127 -6.77 0.77 1.30
C THR A 127 -6.93 0.74 -0.21
N TYR A 128 -6.79 1.89 -0.84
CA TYR A 128 -6.68 2.05 -2.29
C TYR A 128 -5.20 2.19 -2.67
N VAL A 129 -4.80 1.52 -3.75
CA VAL A 129 -3.45 1.52 -4.27
C VAL A 129 -3.47 2.03 -5.71
N ASP A 130 -2.59 2.98 -6.01
CA ASP A 130 -2.27 3.43 -7.36
C ASP A 130 -0.77 3.30 -7.59
N SER A 131 -0.40 2.43 -8.53
CA SER A 131 0.95 2.18 -9.03
C SER A 131 1.03 2.41 -10.54
N THR A 132 0.13 3.21 -11.11
CA THR A 132 0.15 3.58 -12.54
C THR A 132 1.40 4.38 -12.91
N ASP A 133 1.90 5.21 -11.99
CA ASP A 133 3.29 5.70 -12.00
C ASP A 133 4.14 4.89 -11.00
N PRO A 134 4.98 3.94 -11.48
CA PRO A 134 5.80 3.12 -10.59
C PRO A 134 6.96 3.89 -9.94
N ALA A 135 7.26 5.12 -10.38
CA ALA A 135 8.22 5.99 -9.70
C ALA A 135 7.59 6.76 -8.53
N ASN A 136 6.28 7.00 -8.58
CA ASN A 136 5.52 7.76 -7.58
C ASN A 136 4.23 7.02 -7.17
N PRO A 137 4.32 5.79 -6.63
CA PRO A 137 3.14 5.06 -6.19
C PRO A 137 2.42 5.83 -5.07
N ARG A 138 1.09 5.87 -5.15
CA ARG A 138 0.21 6.52 -4.18
C ARG A 138 -0.64 5.48 -3.47
N THR A 139 -0.88 5.68 -2.18
CA THR A 139 -1.87 4.89 -1.43
C THR A 139 -2.81 5.79 -0.65
N TYR A 140 -4.05 5.34 -0.47
CA TYR A 140 -5.02 5.98 0.41
C TYR A 140 -5.64 4.95 1.33
N THR A 141 -5.44 5.09 2.63
CA THR A 141 -5.98 4.18 3.66
C THR A 141 -7.01 4.90 4.51
N VAL A 142 -8.14 4.24 4.75
CA VAL A 142 -9.20 4.64 5.66
C VAL A 142 -9.33 3.56 6.74
N LEU A 143 -9.10 3.94 7.99
CA LEU A 143 -9.34 3.11 9.18
C LEU A 143 -10.54 3.69 9.94
N GLU A 144 -11.60 2.91 10.10
CA GLU A 144 -12.71 3.24 10.99
C GLU A 144 -12.67 2.32 12.23
N ALA A 145 -12.44 2.92 13.39
CA ALA A 145 -12.29 2.21 14.65
C ALA A 145 -12.82 3.03 15.82
N ALA A 146 -13.58 2.40 16.71
CA ALA A 146 -14.16 3.01 17.91
C ALA A 146 -14.93 4.33 17.66
N GLY A 147 -15.56 4.49 16.48
CA GLY A 147 -16.31 5.68 16.10
C GLY A 147 -15.45 6.87 15.66
N LYS A 148 -14.16 6.66 15.41
CA LYS A 148 -13.25 7.63 14.77
C LYS A 148 -12.88 7.16 13.37
N LYS A 149 -12.69 8.11 12.47
CA LYS A 149 -12.14 7.89 11.14
C LYS A 149 -10.72 8.43 11.07
N VAL A 150 -9.75 7.57 10.76
CA VAL A 150 -8.38 7.97 10.43
C VAL A 150 -8.17 7.75 8.95
N GLU A 151 -7.65 8.76 8.27
CA GLU A 151 -7.37 8.74 6.84
C GLU A 151 -5.88 9.03 6.64
N SER A 152 -5.20 8.25 5.78
CA SER A 152 -3.82 8.51 5.39
C SER A 152 -3.62 8.43 3.88
N VAL A 153 -2.85 9.35 3.32
CA VAL A 153 -2.34 9.26 1.94
C VAL A 153 -0.82 9.13 2.01
N THR A 154 -0.23 8.21 1.26
CA THR A 154 1.23 8.12 1.09
C THR A 154 1.60 8.42 -0.35
N GLU A 155 2.59 9.28 -0.55
CA GLU A 155 3.16 9.63 -1.85
C GLU A 155 4.69 9.54 -1.75
N GLY A 156 5.28 8.53 -2.40
CA GLY A 156 6.71 8.24 -2.27
C GLY A 156 7.12 8.00 -0.81
N THR A 157 8.00 8.87 -0.27
CA THR A 157 8.51 8.82 1.12
C THR A 157 7.73 9.70 2.10
N THR A 158 6.64 10.37 1.68
CA THR A 158 5.86 11.25 2.56
C THR A 158 4.49 10.64 2.84
N ALA A 159 4.13 10.54 4.11
CA ALA A 159 2.78 10.20 4.55
C ALA A 159 2.06 11.46 5.02
N TYR A 160 0.78 11.56 4.72
CA TYR A 160 -0.13 12.58 5.23
C TYR A 160 -1.23 11.88 5.99
N THR A 161 -1.57 12.35 7.18
CA THR A 161 -2.65 11.77 8.00
C THR A 161 -3.65 12.83 8.43
N ARG A 162 -4.92 12.45 8.56
CA ARG A 162 -5.95 13.26 9.22
C ARG A 162 -6.88 12.38 10.04
N THR A 163 -7.59 13.00 10.97
CA THR A 163 -8.59 12.33 11.81
C THR A 163 -9.89 13.11 11.75
N ASP A 164 -11.01 12.39 11.63
CA ASP A 164 -12.38 12.90 11.62
C ASP A 164 -12.59 14.09 10.64
N GLY A 165 -11.97 14.01 9.44
CA GLY A 165 -12.06 15.03 8.40
C GLY A 165 -11.28 16.33 8.67
N GLY A 166 -10.37 16.33 9.66
CA GLY A 166 -9.51 17.47 9.99
C GLY A 166 -8.46 17.81 8.92
N ALA A 167 -7.59 18.78 9.22
CA ALA A 167 -6.48 19.12 8.34
C ALA A 167 -5.48 17.96 8.20
N TRP A 168 -4.91 17.79 7.00
CA TRP A 168 -3.80 16.88 6.75
C TRP A 168 -2.55 17.31 7.55
N GLN A 169 -1.89 16.34 8.14
CA GLN A 169 -0.62 16.48 8.86
C GLN A 169 0.44 15.66 8.13
N GLU A 170 1.48 16.33 7.64
CA GLU A 170 2.63 15.70 7.00
C GLU A 170 3.47 14.94 8.04
N GLN A 171 3.89 13.74 7.67
CA GLN A 171 4.81 12.89 8.40
C GLN A 171 5.81 12.29 7.43
N GLN A 172 7.08 12.70 7.57
CA GLN A 172 8.19 12.08 6.84
C GLN A 172 8.37 10.62 7.26
N ILE A 173 8.31 9.71 6.29
CA ILE A 173 8.60 8.29 6.50
C ILE A 173 10.13 8.17 6.54
N PRO A 174 10.75 7.64 7.61
CA PRO A 174 12.21 7.50 7.65
C PRO A 174 12.69 6.56 6.55
N ASP A 175 13.80 6.87 5.87
CA ASP A 175 14.37 6.03 4.80
C ASP A 175 14.49 4.54 5.17
N SER A 176 14.75 4.22 6.44
CA SER A 176 14.73 2.84 6.95
C SER A 176 13.37 2.11 6.89
N ALA A 177 12.33 2.75 6.37
CA ALA A 177 11.00 2.22 6.10
C ALA A 177 10.64 2.29 4.59
N GLU A 178 11.63 2.39 3.69
CA GLU A 178 11.51 2.33 2.22
C GLU A 178 10.68 1.16 1.65
N GLY A 179 10.37 0.14 2.45
CA GLY A 179 9.42 -0.90 2.07
C GLY A 179 7.94 -0.50 2.16
N THR A 180 7.58 0.80 2.16
CA THR A 180 6.18 1.26 2.07
C THR A 180 5.56 1.10 0.67
N LYS A 181 6.16 0.29 -0.21
CA LYS A 181 5.44 -0.23 -1.38
C LYS A 181 4.25 -1.06 -0.88
N PRO A 182 3.00 -0.74 -1.29
CA PRO A 182 1.82 -1.49 -0.86
C PRO A 182 1.80 -2.92 -1.40
N THR A 183 2.50 -3.14 -2.51
CA THR A 183 2.75 -4.44 -3.11
C THR A 183 4.12 -4.96 -2.66
N LEU A 184 4.16 -6.21 -2.19
CA LEU A 184 5.41 -6.96 -2.12
C LEU A 184 5.88 -7.17 -3.56
N ASP A 185 7.07 -6.67 -3.91
CA ASP A 185 7.65 -6.96 -5.21
C ASP A 185 7.98 -8.46 -5.35
N ALA A 186 8.11 -8.94 -6.58
CA ALA A 186 8.21 -10.37 -6.86
C ALA A 186 9.46 -11.04 -6.28
N GLU A 187 10.59 -10.33 -6.19
CA GLU A 187 11.82 -10.86 -5.60
C GLU A 187 11.73 -10.88 -4.07
N THR A 188 11.12 -9.85 -3.46
CA THR A 188 10.73 -9.89 -2.06
C THR A 188 9.82 -11.09 -1.81
N LEU A 189 8.73 -11.29 -2.58
CA LEU A 189 7.81 -12.41 -2.37
C LEU A 189 8.51 -13.77 -2.52
N ARG A 190 9.38 -13.97 -3.52
CA ARG A 190 10.18 -15.19 -3.65
C ARG A 190 11.07 -15.43 -2.43
N GLY A 191 11.69 -14.38 -1.89
CA GLY A 191 12.47 -14.45 -0.66
C GLY A 191 11.66 -14.73 0.61
N LEU A 192 10.33 -14.69 0.56
CA LEU A 192 9.43 -14.89 1.70
C LEU A 192 8.67 -16.22 1.67
N VAL A 193 8.39 -16.81 0.51
CA VAL A 193 7.58 -18.03 0.45
C VAL A 193 8.43 -19.29 0.67
N GLU A 194 8.15 -20.00 1.75
CA GLU A 194 8.80 -21.27 2.10
C GLU A 194 8.17 -22.46 1.36
N SER A 195 6.84 -22.52 1.31
CA SER A 195 6.10 -23.60 0.64
C SER A 195 4.69 -23.21 0.23
N ILE A 196 4.13 -23.94 -0.74
CA ILE A 196 2.78 -23.74 -1.29
C ILE A 196 2.09 -25.11 -1.44
N GLU A 197 0.81 -25.16 -1.04
CA GLU A 197 -0.06 -26.32 -1.19
C GLU A 197 -1.39 -25.88 -1.81
N LEU A 198 -1.85 -26.54 -2.87
CA LEU A 198 -3.19 -26.35 -3.45
C LEU A 198 -4.18 -27.18 -2.63
N VAL A 199 -5.02 -26.51 -1.85
CA VAL A 199 -5.95 -27.13 -0.87
C VAL A 199 -7.30 -27.46 -1.50
N ASP A 200 -7.76 -26.64 -2.43
CA ASP A 200 -9.00 -26.87 -3.19
C ASP A 200 -8.83 -26.29 -4.60
N LYS A 201 -8.90 -27.15 -5.62
CA LYS A 201 -8.71 -26.75 -7.03
C LYS A 201 -9.91 -25.98 -7.60
N ALA A 202 -11.12 -26.23 -7.08
CA ALA A 202 -12.34 -25.56 -7.53
C ALA A 202 -12.48 -24.14 -6.93
N GLU A 203 -12.08 -23.96 -5.67
CA GLU A 203 -11.98 -22.64 -5.01
C GLU A 203 -10.67 -21.89 -5.33
N ARG A 204 -9.74 -22.50 -6.09
CA ARG A 204 -8.37 -21.97 -6.35
C ARG A 204 -7.67 -21.53 -5.05
N LYS A 205 -7.79 -22.37 -4.03
CA LYS A 205 -7.42 -22.07 -2.65
C LYS A 205 -6.09 -22.71 -2.30
N PHE A 206 -5.15 -21.91 -1.83
CA PHE A 206 -3.80 -22.33 -1.48
C PHE A 206 -3.52 -22.10 0.00
N THR A 207 -2.71 -22.97 0.61
CA THR A 207 -1.95 -22.62 1.82
C THR A 207 -0.56 -22.21 1.37
N VAL A 208 -0.12 -21.03 1.82
CA VAL A 208 1.22 -20.48 1.57
C VAL A 208 1.89 -20.29 2.92
N VAL A 209 3.11 -20.82 3.09
CA VAL A 209 3.91 -20.62 4.30
C VAL A 209 4.93 -19.52 4.05
N LEU A 210 4.95 -18.50 4.91
CA LEU A 210 5.82 -17.33 4.81
C LEU A 210 6.91 -17.35 5.88
N ASP A 211 8.18 -17.20 5.48
CA ASP A 211 9.32 -17.06 6.40
C ASP A 211 9.29 -15.73 7.14
N LEU A 212 9.00 -15.79 8.44
CA LEU A 212 9.04 -14.64 9.34
C LEU A 212 10.46 -14.12 9.60
N GLY A 213 11.49 -14.95 9.50
CA GLY A 213 12.89 -14.57 9.66
C GLY A 213 13.34 -13.58 8.58
N ALA A 214 12.87 -13.79 7.35
CA ALA A 214 13.08 -12.86 6.24
C ALA A 214 12.29 -11.53 6.40
N LEU A 215 11.04 -11.59 6.87
CA LEU A 215 10.22 -10.39 7.15
C LEU A 215 10.72 -9.55 8.34
N VAL A 216 11.21 -10.22 9.38
CA VAL A 216 11.60 -9.63 10.64
C VAL A 216 12.98 -10.16 11.01
N PRO A 217 14.08 -9.48 10.62
CA PRO A 217 15.46 -9.90 10.95
C PRO A 217 15.82 -9.91 12.45
N SER A 218 14.85 -9.61 13.32
CA SER A 218 14.92 -9.70 14.79
C SER A 218 13.99 -10.75 15.38
N ALA A 219 13.30 -11.54 14.54
CA ALA A 219 12.63 -12.76 14.96
C ALA A 219 13.66 -13.72 15.57
N ALA A 220 13.21 -14.55 16.52
CA ALA A 220 14.08 -15.56 17.09
C ALA A 220 14.54 -16.52 15.96
N PRO A 221 15.83 -16.90 15.89
CA PRO A 221 16.27 -17.92 14.94
C PRO A 221 15.47 -19.21 15.12
N GLY A 222 14.81 -19.67 14.06
CA GLY A 222 13.89 -20.81 14.12
C GLY A 222 12.46 -20.47 14.55
N ALA A 223 12.01 -19.22 14.39
CA ALA A 223 10.57 -18.93 14.37
C ALA A 223 9.90 -19.70 13.22
N GLU A 224 8.84 -20.44 13.51
CA GLU A 224 8.05 -21.17 12.51
C GLU A 224 7.41 -20.17 11.52
N GLY A 225 7.36 -20.52 10.24
CA GLY A 225 6.73 -19.70 9.21
C GLY A 225 5.23 -19.51 9.45
N ILE A 226 4.67 -18.38 9.01
CA ILE A 226 3.23 -18.15 9.09
C ILE A 226 2.56 -18.82 7.90
N ALA A 227 1.70 -19.80 8.19
CA ALA A 227 0.71 -20.29 7.23
C ALA A 227 -0.37 -19.22 7.00
N THR A 228 -0.60 -18.86 5.75
CA THR A 228 -1.69 -18.00 5.29
C THR A 228 -2.46 -18.71 4.19
N THR A 229 -3.79 -18.56 4.16
CA THR A 229 -4.64 -19.12 3.11
C THR A 229 -4.92 -18.05 2.07
N TRP A 230 -4.66 -18.37 0.81
CA TRP A 230 -4.85 -17.49 -0.34
C TRP A 230 -5.95 -18.06 -1.23
N TRP A 231 -6.81 -17.20 -1.78
CA TRP A 231 -7.74 -17.56 -2.84
C TRP A 231 -7.41 -16.72 -4.07
N LEU A 232 -7.26 -17.38 -5.21
CA LEU A 232 -7.02 -16.73 -6.49
C LEU A 232 -8.28 -16.74 -7.35
N ASP A 233 -8.45 -15.78 -8.27
CA ASP A 233 -9.50 -15.84 -9.29
C ASP A 233 -9.06 -16.57 -10.57
N ASP A 234 -9.94 -16.59 -11.58
CA ASP A 234 -9.67 -17.20 -12.89
C ASP A 234 -8.53 -16.55 -13.68
N GLN A 235 -8.11 -15.34 -13.29
CA GLN A 235 -6.95 -14.64 -13.83
C GLN A 235 -5.70 -14.80 -12.94
N LEU A 236 -5.79 -15.65 -11.90
CA LEU A 236 -4.77 -15.89 -10.86
C LEU A 236 -4.43 -14.68 -9.99
N ARG A 237 -5.31 -13.67 -9.94
CA ARG A 237 -5.17 -12.55 -9.00
C ARG A 237 -5.56 -13.02 -7.61
N LEU A 238 -4.77 -12.66 -6.59
CA LEU A 238 -5.14 -12.85 -5.19
C LEU A 238 -6.38 -12.01 -4.88
N VAL A 239 -7.51 -12.65 -4.59
CA VAL A 239 -8.79 -12.00 -4.27
C VAL A 239 -9.13 -12.04 -2.78
N LYS A 240 -8.57 -13.01 -2.05
CA LYS A 240 -8.68 -13.07 -0.58
C LYS A 240 -7.39 -13.65 0.00
N GLN A 241 -6.95 -13.07 1.10
CA GLN A 241 -5.93 -13.62 1.99
C GLN A 241 -6.51 -13.75 3.40
N GLU A 242 -6.20 -14.84 4.09
CA GLU A 242 -6.52 -15.08 5.49
C GLU A 242 -5.26 -15.52 6.23
N MET A 243 -5.01 -14.97 7.41
CA MET A 243 -3.89 -15.37 8.27
C MET A 243 -4.31 -15.29 9.74
N THR A 244 -3.82 -16.21 10.57
CA THR A 244 -4.02 -16.13 12.02
C THR A 244 -2.72 -15.72 12.68
N ILE A 245 -2.75 -14.58 13.38
CA ILE A 245 -1.62 -14.04 14.13
C ILE A 245 -2.02 -14.05 15.61
N MET A 246 -1.32 -14.87 16.40
CA MET A 246 -1.66 -15.17 17.79
C MET A 246 -3.08 -15.76 17.93
N GLU A 247 -4.05 -14.96 18.36
CA GLU A 247 -5.46 -15.35 18.53
C GLU A 247 -6.41 -14.54 17.62
N ALA A 248 -5.86 -13.68 16.76
CA ALA A 248 -6.63 -12.85 15.82
C ALA A 248 -6.49 -13.39 14.40
N THR A 249 -7.62 -13.61 13.73
CA THR A 249 -7.66 -13.86 12.28
C THR A 249 -7.74 -12.51 11.58
N VAL A 250 -6.83 -12.28 10.63
CA VAL A 250 -6.86 -11.12 9.72
C VAL A 250 -7.30 -11.64 8.36
N ILE A 251 -8.32 -11.02 7.79
CA ILE A 251 -8.82 -11.29 6.44
C ILE A 251 -8.63 -10.04 5.60
N THR A 252 -7.92 -10.17 4.49
CA THR A 252 -7.76 -9.12 3.48
C THR A 252 -8.44 -9.56 2.20
N GLU A 253 -9.43 -8.80 1.74
CA GLU A 253 -10.10 -9.00 0.46
C GLU A 253 -9.59 -7.98 -0.56
N TYR A 254 -9.36 -8.41 -1.80
CA TYR A 254 -8.76 -7.63 -2.87
C TYR A 254 -9.75 -7.54 -4.04
N SER A 255 -9.92 -6.33 -4.57
CA SER A 255 -10.99 -5.98 -5.50
C SER A 255 -10.59 -4.78 -6.37
N ASP A 256 -11.48 -4.39 -7.30
CA ASP A 256 -11.34 -3.20 -8.13
C ASP A 256 -10.02 -3.12 -8.92
N PHE A 257 -9.48 -4.27 -9.32
CA PHE A 257 -8.21 -4.37 -10.05
C PHE A 257 -8.23 -3.59 -11.37
N ASN A 258 -7.19 -2.80 -11.58
CA ASN A 258 -6.98 -1.98 -12.78
C ASN A 258 -8.16 -1.03 -13.08
N GLN A 259 -8.97 -0.68 -12.07
CA GLN A 259 -9.99 0.37 -12.14
C GLN A 259 -9.41 1.72 -11.68
N PRO A 260 -9.90 2.86 -12.18
CA PRO A 260 -9.53 4.17 -11.65
C PRO A 260 -9.84 4.28 -10.15
N VAL A 261 -8.87 4.74 -9.36
CA VAL A 261 -9.02 4.95 -7.91
C VAL A 261 -9.01 6.45 -7.57
N ASP A 262 -9.86 6.86 -6.63
CA ASP A 262 -9.92 8.24 -6.14
C ASP A 262 -9.06 8.39 -4.88
N ILE A 263 -7.79 8.76 -5.07
CA ILE A 263 -6.85 9.06 -3.99
C ILE A 263 -6.84 10.58 -3.75
N PRO A 264 -7.26 11.06 -2.56
CA PRO A 264 -7.32 12.49 -2.24
C PRO A 264 -6.02 13.23 -2.54
N GLN A 265 -6.14 14.48 -2.94
CA GLN A 265 -4.99 15.38 -3.04
C GLN A 265 -4.60 15.89 -1.64
N VAL A 266 -3.30 16.05 -1.42
CA VAL A 266 -2.66 16.47 -0.17
C VAL A 266 -1.87 17.78 -0.36
N PRO A 267 -1.58 18.52 0.72
CA PRO A 267 -0.96 19.86 0.64
C PRO A 267 0.51 19.88 0.20
#